data_AF-A0AAV0WL25-F1
#
_entry.id   AF-A0AAV0WL25-F1
#
_cell.length_a   1.000
_cell.length_b   1.000
_cell.length_c   1.000
_cell.angle_alpha   90.00
_cell.angle_beta   90.00
_cell.angle_gamma   90.00
#
_symmetry.space_group_name_H-M   'P 1'
#
loop_
_entity.id
_entity.type
_entity.pdbx_description
1 polymer ?
#
loop_
_entity_poly.entity_id
_entity_poly.type
_entity_poly.pdbx_seq_one_letter_code
_entity_poly.pdbx_strand_id
1 'polypeptide(L)'
;MSSQMLLHDVHDSLKYKYLLRIPTCPRHMYINIEDIHSSGKEMSGKFCCLLAAVRCVKFTKLIKTKIGKEAFLKEIIVMDKTYPTLVVRIWDKELSERAAQWIPKKTILSFSNLYLEWNVFKRSMTAVVSNKTIITEDPVTNEANDLKNYANTHLTGLSTKLNINIPNLSTITDIMTCKRVLVKSNETSRQFTAILYAIVSKFNIDGLSPLVLTKWQVILLF
;
A
#
# COMPACT_ATOMS: atom_id res chain seq x y z
N MET A 1 15.97 -42.79 -3.26
CA MET A 1 15.70 -41.93 -4.43
C MET A 1 16.88 -40.99 -4.59
N SER A 2 17.65 -41.04 -5.68
CA SER A 2 18.72 -40.07 -5.90
C SER A 2 18.16 -38.83 -6.60
N SER A 3 18.26 -37.66 -5.96
CA SER A 3 17.97 -36.39 -6.63
C SER A 3 19.03 -36.14 -7.71
N GLN A 4 18.64 -36.19 -8.98
CA GLN A 4 19.50 -35.81 -10.10
C GLN A 4 19.23 -34.35 -10.47
N MET A 5 20.29 -33.54 -10.52
CA MET A 5 20.21 -32.16 -10.99
C MET A 5 20.27 -32.17 -12.51
N LEU A 6 19.15 -31.88 -13.18
CA LEU A 6 19.06 -31.81 -14.64
C LEU A 6 19.19 -30.36 -15.11
N LEU A 7 19.96 -30.13 -16.17
CA LEU A 7 20.03 -28.82 -16.82
C LEU A 7 18.74 -28.62 -17.63
N HIS A 8 17.94 -27.63 -17.24
CA HIS A 8 16.77 -27.20 -18.01
C HIS A 8 17.16 -26.02 -18.90
N ASP A 9 16.78 -26.07 -20.18
CA ASP A 9 17.06 -25.01 -21.15
C ASP A 9 15.90 -23.99 -21.27
N VAL A 10 16.07 -23.02 -22.16
CA VAL A 10 15.09 -21.94 -22.40
C VAL A 10 13.76 -22.48 -22.94
N HIS A 11 13.77 -23.60 -23.67
CA HIS A 11 12.57 -24.17 -24.31
C HIS A 11 11.63 -24.84 -23.31
N ASP A 12 12.16 -25.41 -22.22
CA ASP A 12 11.35 -26.03 -21.16
C ASP A 12 10.92 -25.05 -20.06
N SER A 13 11.44 -23.82 -20.04
CA SER A 13 11.19 -22.82 -18.99
C SER A 13 9.71 -22.51 -18.76
N LEU A 14 8.87 -22.59 -19.81
CA LEU A 14 7.42 -22.38 -19.72
C LEU A 14 6.74 -23.39 -18.79
N LYS A 15 7.21 -24.64 -18.77
CA LYS A 15 6.65 -25.71 -17.93
C LYS A 15 6.81 -25.41 -16.43
N TYR A 16 7.80 -24.59 -16.07
CA TYR A 16 8.13 -24.26 -14.68
C TYR A 16 7.65 -22.90 -14.22
N LYS A 17 7.03 -22.09 -15.10
CA LYS A 17 6.53 -20.74 -14.74
C LYS A 17 5.55 -20.75 -13.56
N TYR A 18 4.79 -21.83 -13.38
CA TYR A 18 3.86 -21.95 -12.25
C TYR A 18 4.57 -21.95 -10.89
N LEU A 19 5.83 -22.41 -10.82
CA LEU A 19 6.63 -22.42 -9.60
C LEU A 19 6.87 -21.00 -9.06
N LEU A 20 6.91 -19.99 -9.93
CA LEU A 20 7.01 -18.58 -9.54
C LEU A 20 5.79 -18.09 -8.74
N ARG A 21 4.69 -18.85 -8.76
CA ARG A 21 3.44 -18.55 -8.05
C ARG A 21 3.22 -19.48 -6.85
N ILE A 22 4.23 -20.26 -6.45
CA ILE A 22 4.20 -21.07 -5.23
C ILE A 22 4.86 -20.27 -4.11
N PRO A 23 4.14 -19.93 -3.02
CA PRO A 23 4.74 -19.28 -1.87
C PRO A 23 5.85 -20.11 -1.25
N THR A 24 6.92 -19.44 -0.84
CA THR A 24 8.01 -20.09 -0.08
C THR A 24 7.70 -20.21 1.41
N CYS A 25 6.64 -19.54 1.89
CA CYS A 25 6.19 -19.62 3.27
C CYS A 25 4.85 -20.39 3.36
N PRO A 26 4.71 -21.36 4.29
CA PRO A 26 3.48 -22.13 4.42
C PRO A 26 2.35 -21.29 5.02
N ARG A 27 1.11 -21.65 4.72
CA ARG A 27 -0.11 -20.92 5.11
C ARG A 27 -0.15 -20.54 6.60
N HIS A 28 0.21 -21.48 7.48
CA HIS A 28 0.09 -21.31 8.93
C HIS A 28 1.11 -20.31 9.52
N MET A 29 2.10 -19.87 8.75
CA MET A 29 3.08 -18.86 9.18
C MET A 29 2.70 -17.43 8.79
N TYR A 30 1.64 -17.23 8.00
CA TYR A 30 1.16 -15.88 7.72
C TYR A 30 0.61 -15.22 8.97
N ILE A 31 1.12 -14.03 9.29
CA ILE A 31 0.57 -13.17 10.34
C ILE A 31 -0.39 -12.14 9.73
N ASN A 32 -1.44 -11.79 10.45
CA ASN A 32 -2.36 -10.74 10.02
C ASN A 32 -1.75 -9.36 10.23
N ILE A 33 -2.19 -8.39 9.43
CA ILE A 33 -1.75 -7.00 9.55
C ILE A 33 -2.23 -6.37 10.87
N GLU A 34 -3.42 -6.75 11.35
CA GLU A 34 -3.91 -6.30 12.67
C GLU A 34 -2.94 -6.71 13.79
N ASP A 35 -2.48 -7.96 13.81
CA ASP A 35 -1.54 -8.46 14.83
C ASP A 35 -0.20 -7.71 14.79
N ILE A 36 0.26 -7.33 13.59
CA ILE A 36 1.47 -6.49 13.40
C ILE A 36 1.27 -5.12 14.08
N HIS A 37 0.12 -4.48 13.91
CA HIS A 37 -0.13 -3.16 14.50
C HIS A 37 -0.40 -3.23 16.00
N SER A 38 -1.18 -4.22 16.43
CA SER A 38 -1.58 -4.41 17.84
C SER A 38 -0.38 -4.69 18.73
N SER A 39 0.64 -5.38 18.21
CA SER A 39 1.89 -5.64 18.93
C SER A 39 2.80 -4.40 19.04
N GLY A 40 2.48 -3.32 18.32
CA GLY A 40 3.23 -2.07 18.35
C GLY A 40 4.74 -2.26 18.11
N LYS A 41 5.56 -1.60 18.95
CA LYS A 41 7.02 -1.62 18.81
C LYS A 41 7.66 -3.00 19.02
N GLU A 42 6.97 -3.94 19.66
CA GLU A 42 7.52 -5.27 19.98
C GLU A 42 7.81 -6.12 18.74
N MET A 43 7.18 -5.79 17.61
CA MET A 43 7.43 -6.46 16.33
C MET A 43 8.54 -5.80 15.51
N SER A 44 9.04 -4.63 15.94
CA SER A 44 10.13 -3.95 15.26
C SER A 44 11.41 -4.79 15.33
N GLY A 45 12.09 -4.98 14.21
CA GLY A 45 13.29 -5.80 14.11
C GLY A 45 13.05 -7.27 13.78
N LYS A 46 11.78 -7.71 13.72
CA LYS A 46 11.42 -9.09 13.39
C LYS A 46 11.15 -9.28 11.90
N PHE A 47 11.20 -10.53 11.46
CA PHE A 47 10.78 -10.95 10.13
C PHE A 47 9.45 -11.71 10.21
N CYS A 48 8.58 -11.54 9.23
CA CYS A 48 7.32 -12.26 9.16
C CYS A 48 7.02 -12.79 7.75
N CYS A 49 6.05 -13.70 7.67
CA CYS A 49 5.38 -14.01 6.42
C CYS A 49 4.04 -13.30 6.38
N LEU A 50 3.67 -12.76 5.22
CA LEU A 50 2.44 -11.99 5.05
C LEU A 50 1.80 -12.31 3.70
N LEU A 51 0.50 -12.59 3.71
CA LEU A 51 -0.32 -12.64 2.49
C LEU A 51 -1.20 -11.40 2.45
N ALA A 52 -0.99 -10.54 1.45
CA ALA A 52 -1.69 -9.25 1.37
C ALA A 52 -2.07 -8.86 -0.06
N ALA A 53 -3.18 -8.14 -0.21
CA ALA A 53 -3.57 -7.49 -1.45
C ALA A 53 -2.90 -6.12 -1.57
N VAL A 54 -2.45 -5.77 -2.78
CA VAL A 54 -1.95 -4.42 -3.05
C VAL A 54 -3.12 -3.44 -3.00
N ARG A 55 -3.11 -2.47 -2.07
CA ARG A 55 -4.12 -1.42 -1.97
C ARG A 55 -3.75 -0.17 -2.75
N CYS A 56 -2.46 0.19 -2.74
CA CYS A 56 -1.96 1.38 -3.41
C CYS A 56 -0.47 1.19 -3.77
N VAL A 57 -0.07 1.71 -4.93
CA VAL A 57 1.32 1.77 -5.37
C VAL A 57 1.69 3.25 -5.47
N LYS A 58 2.64 3.73 -4.66
CA LYS A 58 3.06 5.15 -4.71
C LYS A 58 4.09 5.38 -5.81
N PHE A 59 4.31 6.66 -6.12
CA PHE A 59 5.42 7.08 -6.98
C PHE A 59 6.77 6.74 -6.37
N THR A 60 7.72 6.35 -7.21
CA THR A 60 9.11 6.11 -6.80
C THR A 60 9.77 7.45 -6.48
N LYS A 61 10.43 7.52 -5.33
CA LYS A 61 11.20 8.68 -4.89
C LYS A 61 12.69 8.40 -5.03
N LEU A 62 13.45 9.38 -5.47
CA LEU A 62 14.89 9.37 -5.34
C LEU A 62 15.25 10.11 -4.06
N ILE A 63 15.93 9.45 -3.12
CA ILE A 63 16.34 10.07 -1.87
C ILE A 63 17.86 10.09 -1.78
N LYS A 64 18.41 11.18 -1.24
CA LYS A 64 19.82 11.22 -0.86
C LYS A 64 19.97 10.66 0.56
N THR A 65 20.74 9.60 0.69
CA THR A 65 21.11 9.03 1.99
C THR A 65 22.07 9.96 2.72
N LYS A 66 22.24 9.74 4.03
CA LYS A 66 23.18 10.52 4.87
C LYS A 66 24.63 10.50 4.36
N ILE A 67 25.00 9.49 3.56
CA ILE A 67 26.33 9.30 2.98
C ILE A 67 26.41 9.95 1.57
N GLY A 68 25.41 10.71 1.17
CA GLY A 68 25.36 11.38 -0.14
C GLY A 68 25.01 10.47 -1.32
N LYS A 69 24.90 9.16 -1.12
CA LYS A 69 24.45 8.21 -2.15
C LYS A 69 22.96 8.35 -2.41
N GLU A 70 22.56 8.31 -3.66
CA GLU A 70 21.16 8.27 -4.06
C GLU A 70 20.60 6.85 -3.88
N ALA A 71 19.37 6.77 -3.36
CA ALA A 71 18.64 5.53 -3.16
C ALA A 71 17.23 5.67 -3.71
N PHE A 72 16.74 4.62 -4.38
CA PHE A 72 15.35 4.53 -4.82
C PHE A 72 14.47 4.14 -3.65
N LEU A 73 13.31 4.77 -3.51
CA LEU A 73 12.31 4.40 -2.53
C LEU A 73 10.96 4.28 -3.24
N LYS A 74 10.45 3.06 -3.33
CA LYS A 74 9.07 2.76 -3.66
C LYS A 74 8.32 2.41 -2.39
N GLU A 75 7.17 3.04 -2.17
CA GLU A 75 6.24 2.62 -1.13
C GLU A 75 5.03 1.97 -1.80
N ILE A 76 4.62 0.82 -1.27
CA ILE A 76 3.30 0.26 -1.52
C ILE A 76 2.50 0.25 -0.22
N ILE A 77 1.20 0.30 -0.34
CA ILE A 77 0.29 0.04 0.78
C ILE A 77 -0.41 -1.27 0.46
N VAL A 78 -0.31 -2.22 1.39
CA VAL A 78 -0.99 -3.50 1.31
C VAL A 78 -2.07 -3.61 2.38
N MET A 79 -2.98 -4.55 2.17
CA MET A 79 -4.09 -4.83 3.07
C MET A 79 -4.40 -6.32 3.12
N ASP A 80 -5.01 -6.75 4.21
CA ASP A 80 -5.62 -8.08 4.33
C ASP A 80 -7.08 -7.94 4.81
N LYS A 81 -7.68 -9.04 5.28
CA LYS A 81 -9.05 -9.04 5.80
C LYS A 81 -9.17 -8.36 7.17
N THR A 82 -8.08 -8.23 7.91
CA THR A 82 -8.06 -7.73 9.29
C THR A 82 -7.77 -6.23 9.35
N TYR A 83 -6.91 -5.73 8.47
CA TYR A 83 -6.49 -4.33 8.53
C TYR A 83 -6.16 -3.76 7.14
N PRO A 84 -6.62 -2.53 6.82
CA PRO A 84 -6.54 -1.99 5.47
C PRO A 84 -5.17 -1.40 5.11
N THR A 85 -4.22 -1.31 6.05
CA THR A 85 -2.99 -0.54 5.83
C THR A 85 -1.77 -1.16 6.49
N LEU A 86 -0.85 -1.65 5.68
CA LEU A 86 0.56 -1.78 6.03
C LEU A 86 1.39 -1.13 4.93
N VAL A 87 2.28 -0.21 5.30
CA VAL A 87 3.22 0.41 4.34
C VAL A 87 4.42 -0.50 4.20
N VAL A 88 4.69 -0.94 2.97
CA VAL A 88 5.89 -1.72 2.63
C VAL A 88 6.82 -0.84 1.80
N ARG A 89 8.08 -0.74 2.21
CA ARG A 89 9.13 0.02 1.51
C ARG A 89 10.05 -0.90 0.74
N ILE A 90 10.34 -0.52 -0.50
CA ILE A 90 11.23 -1.22 -1.42
C ILE A 90 12.34 -0.25 -1.82
N TRP A 91 13.57 -0.64 -1.54
CA TRP A 91 14.77 0.14 -1.82
C TRP A 91 15.49 -0.29 -3.10
N ASP A 92 15.27 -1.53 -3.50
CA ASP A 92 15.85 -2.11 -4.70
C ASP A 92 15.21 -1.54 -5.96
N LYS A 93 16.04 -1.19 -6.96
CA LYS A 93 15.59 -0.52 -8.18
C LYS A 93 14.73 -1.44 -9.04
N GLU A 94 15.20 -2.66 -9.30
CA GLU A 94 14.51 -3.62 -10.16
C GLU A 94 13.16 -4.04 -9.54
N LEU A 95 13.14 -4.31 -8.23
CA LEU A 95 11.91 -4.59 -7.51
C LEU A 95 10.98 -3.38 -7.43
N SER A 96 11.51 -2.15 -7.38
CA SER A 96 10.70 -0.92 -7.45
C SER A 96 10.01 -0.79 -8.82
N GLU A 97 10.72 -1.09 -9.91
CA GLU A 97 10.18 -1.09 -11.27
C GLU A 97 9.13 -2.20 -11.44
N ARG A 98 9.42 -3.40 -10.94
CA ARG A 98 8.46 -4.51 -10.89
C ARG A 98 7.21 -4.14 -10.08
N ALA A 99 7.39 -3.51 -8.91
CA ALA A 99 6.30 -3.06 -8.06
C ALA A 99 5.42 -1.98 -8.72
N ALA A 100 5.96 -1.23 -9.68
CA ALA A 100 5.19 -0.24 -10.43
C ALA A 100 4.13 -0.88 -11.34
N GLN A 101 4.29 -2.16 -11.69
CA GLN A 101 3.35 -2.91 -12.52
C GLN A 101 2.21 -3.56 -11.72
N TRP A 102 2.29 -3.57 -10.38
CA TRP A 102 1.25 -4.14 -9.54
C TRP A 102 -0.03 -3.33 -9.62
N ILE A 103 -1.15 -4.03 -9.80
CA ILE A 103 -2.46 -3.41 -10.00
C ILE A 103 -3.21 -3.43 -8.66
N PRO A 104 -3.54 -2.27 -8.08
CA PRO A 104 -4.33 -2.19 -6.86
C PRO A 104 -5.61 -3.04 -6.91
N LYS A 105 -5.91 -3.72 -5.81
CA LYS A 105 -7.03 -4.67 -5.59
C LYS A 105 -7.00 -5.94 -6.43
N LYS A 106 -6.14 -6.04 -7.44
CA LYS A 106 -6.02 -7.22 -8.30
C LYS A 106 -4.81 -8.08 -7.96
N THR A 107 -3.68 -7.44 -7.68
CA THR A 107 -2.42 -8.12 -7.36
C THR A 107 -2.41 -8.55 -5.90
N ILE A 108 -2.21 -9.85 -5.67
CA ILE A 108 -1.98 -10.44 -4.35
C ILE A 108 -0.49 -10.76 -4.21
N LEU A 109 0.08 -10.45 -3.07
CA LEU A 109 1.48 -10.68 -2.75
C LEU A 109 1.59 -11.57 -1.53
N SER A 110 2.37 -12.65 -1.67
CA SER A 110 2.90 -13.38 -0.53
C SER A 110 4.33 -12.91 -0.29
N PHE A 111 4.58 -12.38 0.89
CA PHE A 111 5.90 -12.04 1.38
C PHE A 111 6.41 -13.13 2.32
N SER A 112 7.63 -13.60 2.09
CA SER A 112 8.36 -14.46 3.02
C SER A 112 9.56 -13.66 3.54
N ASN A 113 9.81 -13.70 4.85
CA ASN A 113 10.86 -12.92 5.51
C ASN A 113 10.76 -11.41 5.24
N LEU A 114 9.57 -10.84 5.39
CA LEU A 114 9.36 -9.40 5.35
C LEU A 114 9.86 -8.77 6.64
N TYR A 115 10.75 -7.76 6.55
CA TYR A 115 11.28 -7.10 7.74
C TYR A 115 10.29 -6.07 8.28
N LEU A 116 10.03 -6.09 9.58
CA LEU A 116 9.12 -5.16 10.25
C LEU A 116 9.91 -4.09 11.00
N GLU A 117 9.48 -2.84 10.92
CA GLU A 117 10.06 -1.74 11.68
C GLU A 117 9.00 -0.77 12.21
N TRP A 118 9.27 -0.20 13.38
CA TRP A 118 8.53 0.93 13.89
C TRP A 118 8.94 2.22 13.16
N ASN A 119 8.01 2.83 12.43
CA ASN A 119 8.24 4.13 11.84
C ASN A 119 7.93 5.23 12.86
N VAL A 120 8.96 5.91 13.34
CA VAL A 120 8.84 6.97 14.36
C VAL A 120 7.98 8.14 13.87
N PHE A 121 8.10 8.53 12.60
CA PHE A 121 7.36 9.65 12.02
C PHE A 121 5.87 9.34 11.85
N LYS A 122 5.55 8.13 11.38
CA LYS A 122 4.17 7.67 11.19
C LYS A 122 3.55 7.13 12.49
N ARG A 123 4.35 6.98 13.55
CA ARG A 123 3.97 6.33 14.83
C ARG A 123 3.21 5.02 14.62
N SER A 124 3.69 4.19 13.70
CA SER A 124 3.01 2.96 13.28
C SER A 124 4.02 1.93 12.78
N MET A 125 3.63 0.65 12.83
CA MET A 125 4.40 -0.43 12.23
C MET A 125 4.39 -0.32 10.71
N THR A 126 5.57 -0.48 10.13
CA THR A 126 5.78 -0.55 8.68
C THR A 126 6.66 -1.75 8.35
N ALA A 127 6.75 -2.06 7.08
CA ALA A 127 7.55 -3.15 6.59
C ALA A 127 8.57 -2.69 5.55
N VAL A 128 9.63 -3.47 5.38
CA VAL A 128 10.71 -3.23 4.44
C VAL A 128 11.04 -4.53 3.73
N VAL A 129 11.12 -4.46 2.41
CA VAL A 129 11.68 -5.54 1.61
C VAL A 129 13.19 -5.53 1.82
N SER A 130 13.69 -6.58 2.46
CA SER A 130 15.10 -6.82 2.69
C SER A 130 15.69 -7.73 1.61
N ASN A 131 17.00 -7.91 1.63
CA ASN A 131 17.69 -8.89 0.77
C ASN A 131 17.29 -10.35 1.06
N LYS A 132 16.62 -10.63 2.19
CA LYS A 132 16.08 -11.96 2.53
C LYS A 132 14.62 -12.13 2.12
N THR A 133 13.94 -11.04 1.75
CA THR A 133 12.51 -11.04 1.49
C THR A 133 12.24 -11.66 0.12
N ILE A 134 11.40 -12.69 0.09
CA ILE A 134 10.92 -13.30 -1.15
C ILE A 134 9.49 -12.83 -1.38
N ILE A 135 9.20 -12.37 -2.60
CA ILE A 135 7.86 -11.91 -3.00
C ILE A 135 7.34 -12.88 -4.07
N THR A 136 6.25 -13.56 -3.75
CA THR A 136 5.49 -14.39 -4.69
C THR A 136 4.25 -13.61 -5.12
N GLU A 137 4.16 -13.30 -6.41
CA GLU A 137 3.03 -12.58 -7.00
C GLU A 137 1.90 -13.56 -7.38
N ASP A 138 0.67 -13.14 -7.10
CA ASP A 138 -0.57 -13.87 -7.35
C ASP A 138 -0.44 -15.36 -7.04
N PRO A 139 -0.11 -15.74 -5.80
CA PRO A 139 0.15 -17.13 -5.46
C PRO A 139 -1.07 -18.03 -5.74
N VAL A 140 -0.84 -19.24 -6.24
CA VAL A 140 -1.92 -20.20 -6.57
C VAL A 140 -2.34 -20.94 -5.30
N THR A 141 -3.11 -20.25 -4.47
CA THR A 141 -3.63 -20.77 -3.19
C THR A 141 -5.06 -20.31 -2.95
N ASN A 142 -5.82 -21.05 -2.14
CA ASN A 142 -7.22 -20.70 -1.83
C ASN A 142 -7.30 -19.39 -1.07
N GLU A 143 -6.37 -19.13 -0.16
CA GLU A 143 -6.34 -17.93 0.67
C GLU A 143 -6.08 -16.68 -0.17
N ALA A 144 -5.23 -16.80 -1.19
CA ALA A 144 -4.96 -15.72 -2.13
C ALA A 144 -6.18 -15.41 -3.00
N ASN A 145 -6.90 -16.42 -3.47
CA ASN A 145 -8.14 -16.25 -4.21
C ASN A 145 -9.23 -15.59 -3.34
N ASP A 146 -9.38 -16.05 -2.10
CA ASP A 146 -10.31 -15.47 -1.13
C ASP A 146 -9.98 -14.00 -0.83
N LEU A 147 -8.69 -13.69 -0.65
CA LEU A 147 -8.24 -12.34 -0.39
C LEU A 147 -8.42 -11.43 -1.62
N LYS A 148 -8.22 -11.97 -2.83
CA LYS A 148 -8.50 -11.27 -4.09
C LYS A 148 -9.97 -10.92 -4.23
N ASN A 149 -10.85 -11.87 -3.93
CA ASN A 149 -12.29 -11.64 -3.93
C ASN A 149 -12.67 -10.57 -2.90
N TYR A 150 -12.14 -10.67 -1.68
CA TYR A 150 -12.33 -9.66 -0.64
C TYR A 150 -11.83 -8.27 -1.07
N ALA A 151 -10.63 -8.15 -1.65
CA ALA A 151 -10.08 -6.87 -2.08
C ALA A 151 -10.93 -6.21 -3.20
N ASN A 152 -11.54 -7.03 -4.06
CA ASN A 152 -12.45 -6.56 -5.11
C ASN A 152 -13.82 -6.12 -4.57
N THR A 153 -14.37 -6.80 -3.55
CA THR A 153 -15.73 -6.55 -3.04
C THR A 153 -15.81 -5.64 -1.83
N HIS A 154 -14.84 -5.67 -0.92
CA HIS A 154 -14.88 -4.93 0.34
C HIS A 154 -14.45 -3.47 0.15
N LEU A 155 -13.57 -3.20 -0.83
CA LEU A 155 -13.12 -1.84 -1.15
C LEU A 155 -14.03 -1.10 -2.15
N THR A 156 -15.11 -1.68 -2.67
CA THR A 156 -16.09 -0.89 -3.44
C THR A 156 -16.86 0.07 -2.53
N GLY A 157 -17.03 -0.26 -1.24
CA GLY A 157 -17.60 0.64 -0.23
C GLY A 157 -16.60 1.66 0.35
N LEU A 158 -15.34 1.26 0.58
CA LEU A 158 -14.32 2.11 1.22
C LEU A 158 -13.43 2.88 0.21
N SER A 159 -13.28 2.41 -1.03
CA SER A 159 -12.28 2.94 -1.98
C SER A 159 -12.82 3.64 -3.23
N THR A 160 -14.13 3.78 -3.40
CA THR A 160 -14.61 4.82 -4.33
C THR A 160 -14.38 6.24 -3.78
N LYS A 161 -14.10 6.40 -2.48
CA LYS A 161 -13.81 7.71 -1.85
C LYS A 161 -12.33 8.01 -1.59
N LEU A 162 -11.43 7.00 -1.66
CA LEU A 162 -10.01 7.15 -1.31
C LEU A 162 -9.03 6.89 -2.48
N ASN A 163 -9.51 6.81 -3.73
CA ASN A 163 -8.68 7.17 -4.88
C ASN A 163 -8.49 8.69 -4.88
N ILE A 164 -7.82 9.18 -3.83
CA ILE A 164 -7.35 10.54 -3.78
C ILE A 164 -6.15 10.56 -4.71
N ASN A 165 -6.40 11.00 -5.95
CA ASN A 165 -5.33 11.45 -6.82
C ASN A 165 -4.82 12.73 -6.19
N ILE A 166 -3.98 12.61 -5.15
CA ILE A 166 -3.47 13.76 -4.39
C ILE A 166 -2.67 14.59 -5.40
N PRO A 167 -3.17 15.76 -5.82
CA PRO A 167 -2.40 16.60 -6.72
C PRO A 167 -1.08 16.94 -6.04
N ASN A 168 0.00 17.02 -6.82
CA ASN A 168 1.30 17.34 -6.27
C ASN A 168 1.20 18.69 -5.53
N LEU A 169 1.45 18.70 -4.22
CA LEU A 169 1.27 19.89 -3.38
C LEU A 169 2.07 21.09 -3.90
N SER A 170 3.22 20.85 -4.55
CA SER A 170 4.04 21.90 -5.16
C SER A 170 3.39 22.58 -6.36
N THR A 171 2.35 21.99 -6.96
CA THR A 171 1.60 22.54 -8.10
C THR A 171 0.39 23.36 -7.66
N ILE A 172 0.02 23.33 -6.38
CA ILE A 172 -1.14 24.03 -5.84
C ILE A 172 -0.66 25.31 -5.18
N THR A 173 -0.88 26.45 -5.83
CA THR A 173 -0.48 27.76 -5.33
C THR A 173 -1.63 28.55 -4.70
N ASP A 174 -2.87 28.12 -4.94
CA ASP A 174 -4.07 28.85 -4.53
C ASP A 174 -4.42 28.57 -3.06
N ILE A 175 -4.10 29.52 -2.17
CA ILE A 175 -4.44 29.45 -0.74
C ILE A 175 -5.79 30.17 -0.52
N MET A 176 -6.74 29.49 0.11
CA MET A 176 -8.10 30.00 0.29
C MET A 176 -8.57 29.96 1.75
N THR A 177 -9.49 30.88 2.08
CA THR A 177 -10.28 30.83 3.31
C THR A 177 -11.58 30.04 3.07
N CYS A 178 -12.22 29.57 4.14
CA CYS A 178 -13.51 28.87 4.06
C CYS A 178 -14.56 29.69 3.28
N LYS A 179 -14.58 31.02 3.44
CA LYS A 179 -15.50 31.92 2.72
C LYS A 179 -15.23 31.92 1.21
N ARG A 180 -13.96 31.99 0.78
CA ARG A 180 -13.60 31.98 -0.64
C ARG A 180 -13.90 30.63 -1.30
N VAL A 181 -13.67 29.54 -0.57
CA VAL A 181 -14.04 28.19 -1.02
C VAL A 181 -15.54 28.10 -1.28
N LEU A 182 -16.38 28.59 -0.35
CA LEU A 182 -17.85 28.58 -0.49
C LEU A 182 -18.34 29.40 -1.69
N VAL A 183 -17.79 30.59 -1.89
CA VAL A 183 -18.14 31.46 -3.02
C VAL A 183 -17.75 30.78 -4.33
N LYS A 184 -16.50 30.29 -4.44
CA LYS A 184 -15.99 29.65 -5.66
C LYS A 184 -16.74 28.38 -6.02
N SER A 185 -17.22 27.59 -5.05
CA SER A 185 -18.09 26.43 -5.34
C SER A 185 -19.44 26.80 -5.92
N ASN A 186 -19.97 27.98 -5.59
CA ASN A 186 -21.25 28.42 -6.11
C ASN A 186 -21.10 29.06 -7.50
N GLU A 187 -19.94 29.64 -7.80
CA GLU A 187 -19.68 30.35 -9.06
C GLU A 187 -19.15 29.45 -10.18
N THR A 188 -18.41 28.38 -9.86
CA THR A 188 -17.75 27.54 -10.86
C THR A 188 -18.30 26.12 -10.88
N SER A 189 -18.74 25.66 -12.06
CA SER A 189 -19.12 24.26 -12.30
C SER A 189 -17.91 23.33 -12.52
N ARG A 190 -16.69 23.86 -12.46
CA ARG A 190 -15.43 23.14 -12.65
C ARG A 190 -14.80 22.78 -11.30
N GLN A 191 -14.15 21.60 -11.26
CA GLN A 191 -13.35 21.20 -10.12
C GLN A 191 -12.18 22.16 -9.91
N PHE A 192 -11.93 22.57 -8.67
CA PHE A 192 -10.77 23.35 -8.28
C PHE A 192 -10.04 22.70 -7.10
N THR A 193 -8.76 23.03 -6.95
CA THR A 193 -7.90 22.56 -5.85
C THR A 193 -7.30 23.78 -5.16
N ALA A 194 -7.29 23.79 -3.83
CA ALA A 194 -6.74 24.89 -3.03
C ALA A 194 -6.14 24.36 -1.72
N ILE A 195 -5.23 25.14 -1.14
CA ILE A 195 -4.71 24.92 0.21
C ILE A 195 -5.58 25.68 1.21
N LEU A 196 -6.06 25.01 2.25
CA LEU A 196 -6.87 25.59 3.32
C LEU A 196 -6.20 25.34 4.67
N TYR A 197 -5.96 26.40 5.41
CA TYR A 197 -5.57 26.34 6.81
C TYR A 197 -6.83 26.46 7.67
N ALA A 198 -7.19 25.39 8.37
CA ALA A 198 -8.40 25.34 9.19
C ALA A 198 -8.18 24.51 10.46
N ILE A 199 -9.01 24.77 11.47
CA ILE A 199 -9.07 24.01 12.71
C ILE A 199 -10.29 23.10 12.62
N VAL A 200 -10.10 21.82 12.95
CA VAL A 200 -11.20 20.86 13.06
C VAL A 200 -11.91 21.11 14.39
N SER A 201 -13.11 21.69 14.35
CA SER A 201 -13.90 22.01 15.55
C SER A 201 -14.84 20.87 15.97
N LYS A 202 -15.35 20.09 15.01
CA LYS A 202 -16.24 18.95 15.24
C LYS A 202 -15.93 17.86 14.20
N PHE A 203 -15.89 16.61 14.65
CA PHE A 203 -15.64 15.44 13.79
C PHE A 203 -16.70 14.37 14.08
N ASN A 204 -17.57 14.09 13.11
CA ASN A 204 -18.61 13.09 13.27
C ASN A 204 -18.05 11.69 12.95
N ILE A 205 -17.95 10.84 13.96
CA ILE A 205 -17.46 9.46 13.86
C ILE A 205 -18.60 8.49 13.49
N ASP A 206 -19.83 8.81 13.90
CA ASP A 206 -20.96 7.88 13.85
C ASP A 206 -21.73 7.94 12.52
N GLY A 207 -21.50 8.97 11.70
CA GLY A 207 -22.16 9.14 10.40
C GLY A 207 -23.67 9.42 10.46
N LEU A 208 -24.22 9.61 11.66
CA LEU A 208 -25.66 9.78 11.92
C LEU A 208 -26.19 11.19 11.62
N SER A 209 -25.32 12.17 11.36
CA SER A 209 -25.74 13.54 11.01
C SER A 209 -25.90 13.65 9.49
N PRO A 210 -26.95 14.34 8.98
CA PRO A 210 -27.09 14.58 7.56
C PRO A 210 -25.84 15.30 7.03
N LEU A 211 -25.08 14.60 6.19
CA LEU A 211 -23.97 15.18 5.46
C LEU A 211 -24.54 16.26 4.54
N VAL A 212 -24.18 17.53 4.74
CA VAL A 212 -24.29 18.53 3.68
C VAL A 212 -23.34 18.08 2.58
N LEU A 213 -23.87 17.33 1.63
CA LEU A 213 -23.10 16.69 0.57
C LEU A 213 -22.87 17.70 -0.56
N THR A 214 -22.17 18.79 -0.26
CA THR A 214 -21.38 19.46 -1.29
C THR A 214 -20.11 18.64 -1.47
N LYS A 215 -19.83 18.24 -2.71
CA LYS A 215 -18.86 17.20 -3.06
C LYS A 215 -17.43 17.74 -2.86
N TRP A 216 -16.92 17.71 -1.63
CA TRP A 216 -15.57 18.14 -1.29
C TRP A 216 -14.67 16.94 -1.02
N GLN A 217 -13.50 16.94 -1.65
CA GLN A 217 -12.43 15.98 -1.35
C GLN A 217 -11.38 16.70 -0.51
N VAL A 218 -11.51 16.61 0.81
CA VAL A 218 -10.57 17.23 1.77
C VAL A 218 -9.49 16.23 2.13
N ILE A 219 -8.24 16.63 1.98
CA ILE A 219 -7.06 15.84 2.38
C ILE A 219 -6.46 16.52 3.60
N LEU A 220 -6.59 15.90 4.77
CA LEU A 220 -5.93 16.36 5.98
C LEU A 220 -4.48 15.92 5.93
N LEU A 221 -3.57 16.90 5.83
CA LEU A 221 -2.13 16.69 5.99
C LEU A 221 -1.80 17.10 7.44
N PHE A 222 -1.45 16.12 8.27
CA PHE A 222 -0.90 16.33 9.61
C PHE A 222 0.62 16.35 9.56
#